data_AF-A0A9Q9B763-F1
#
_entry.id   AF-A0A9Q9B763-F1
#
_cell.length_a   1.000
_cell.length_b   1.000
_cell.length_c   1.000
_cell.angle_alpha   90.00
_cell.angle_beta   90.00
_cell.angle_gamma   90.00
#
_symmetry.space_group_name_H-M   'P 1'
#
loop_
_entity.id
_entity.type
_entity.pdbx_description
1 polymer ?
#
loop_
_entity_poly.entity_id
_entity_poly.type
_entity_poly.pdbx_seq_one_letter_code
_entity_poly.pdbx_strand_id
1 'polypeptide(L)'
;MDYSTLRGSDGKALSHYFRAQIAQHGTLRLTESLLSAIEAEALPPTLWYTWLNASGDCQAIFAGLDQPFSQYVRRSSITKFSKVFRSNRLGEAWNAIGGTPGVIRFLSHASVADVKQFCRAIGTTTGSKARNDLRQQYADELYDALCQQDIQVPGGRLLDQRPLLEYYRDLLPACSASSTLRCLKTRKPDAPIDDISEKAIAAHCHYFRDRCLAMLEHASIEIDAKLLTLLLSLKSNEVAHYNGEQLPTDVIFAIRVLQTLSRREIPQSNLDSNTIHSILASPLFKRLRWRKLSTNFVKEAIAAYSAYSIRHPGTEQIGNLQQNMAVEFIARKWSRHSDELQSCLVEILALVPNTQVTAADQIEALLALVSRSKRFQLLALAMQYMPPLQLDIHSDADLRAVPWLWSTHVFEMLSKVEAQPLFERLVKVKPDPFGPFVAQIDQIHRDPAYFLLTLTASESDKLRMCTEVIEQRKAHASKARKQPERCFWVQYVLRCATVSGSVGLYRETLC
;
A
#
# COMPACT_ATOMS: atom_id res chain seq x y z
N MET A 1 -53.78 -16.69 11.12
CA MET A 1 -53.02 -15.66 10.38
C MET A 1 -53.88 -15.11 9.26
N ASP A 2 -53.80 -13.81 9.01
CA ASP A 2 -54.49 -13.15 7.90
C ASP A 2 -53.55 -13.06 6.69
N TYR A 3 -53.81 -13.89 5.67
CA TYR A 3 -52.99 -13.98 4.47
C TYR A 3 -53.11 -12.75 3.56
N SER A 4 -54.22 -12.00 3.65
CA SER A 4 -54.40 -10.79 2.86
C SER A 4 -53.42 -9.71 3.32
N THR A 5 -53.35 -9.49 4.64
CA THR A 5 -52.38 -8.59 5.28
C THR A 5 -50.94 -9.01 4.96
N LEU A 6 -50.62 -10.31 5.01
CA LEU A 6 -49.26 -10.80 4.75
C LEU A 6 -48.78 -10.61 3.31
N ARG A 7 -49.69 -10.60 2.32
CA ARG A 7 -49.34 -10.41 0.90
C ARG A 7 -49.22 -8.93 0.51
N GLY A 8 -49.99 -8.04 1.13
CA GLY A 8 -50.08 -6.63 0.74
C GLY A 8 -49.24 -5.66 1.57
N SER A 9 -48.72 -6.08 2.72
CA SER A 9 -48.02 -5.20 3.65
C SER A 9 -46.54 -4.98 3.29
N ASP A 10 -46.02 -3.79 3.61
CA ASP A 10 -44.58 -3.52 3.51
C ASP A 10 -43.77 -4.21 4.63
N GLY A 11 -42.44 -4.20 4.54
CA GLY A 11 -41.57 -4.89 5.49
C GLY A 11 -41.67 -4.40 6.94
N LYS A 12 -42.00 -3.11 7.17
CA LYS A 12 -42.16 -2.56 8.53
C LYS A 12 -43.49 -3.01 9.13
N ALA A 13 -44.57 -2.88 8.37
CA ALA A 13 -45.90 -3.32 8.75
C ALA A 13 -45.93 -4.84 9.02
N LEU A 14 -45.30 -5.64 8.16
CA LEU A 14 -45.13 -7.08 8.38
C LEU A 14 -44.38 -7.41 9.67
N SER A 15 -43.31 -6.68 9.97
CA SER A 15 -42.55 -6.89 11.21
C SER A 15 -43.39 -6.58 12.45
N HIS A 16 -44.20 -5.52 12.42
CA HIS A 16 -45.15 -5.20 13.49
C HIS A 16 -46.25 -6.25 13.62
N TYR A 17 -46.82 -6.68 12.50
CA TYR A 17 -47.82 -7.75 12.45
C TYR A 17 -47.29 -9.04 13.07
N PHE A 18 -46.10 -9.49 12.68
CA PHE A 18 -45.49 -10.68 13.25
C PHE A 18 -45.25 -10.57 14.76
N ARG A 19 -44.79 -9.42 15.27
CA ARG A 19 -44.62 -9.22 16.71
C ARG A 19 -45.96 -9.29 17.47
N ALA A 20 -47.02 -8.72 16.91
CA ALA A 20 -48.36 -8.82 17.49
C ALA A 20 -48.87 -10.27 17.50
N GLN A 21 -48.66 -11.01 16.41
CA GLN A 21 -49.03 -12.43 16.32
C GLN A 21 -48.20 -13.32 17.25
N ILE A 22 -46.92 -13.03 17.44
CA ILE A 22 -46.07 -13.72 18.43
C ILE A 22 -46.65 -13.58 19.83
N ALA A 23 -47.08 -12.38 20.23
CA ALA A 23 -47.64 -12.13 21.56
C ALA A 23 -48.95 -12.89 21.80
N GLN A 24 -49.73 -13.16 20.74
CA GLN A 24 -51.02 -13.85 20.83
C GLN A 24 -50.91 -15.37 20.76
N HIS A 25 -50.03 -15.90 19.90
CA HIS A 25 -50.03 -17.33 19.53
C HIS A 25 -48.73 -18.06 19.86
N GLY A 26 -47.69 -17.34 20.25
CA GLY A 26 -46.35 -17.87 20.47
C GLY A 26 -45.57 -18.09 19.18
N THR A 27 -44.25 -18.07 19.29
CA THR A 27 -43.33 -18.12 18.15
C THR A 27 -43.35 -19.46 17.41
N LEU A 28 -43.42 -20.58 18.14
CA LEU A 28 -43.37 -21.92 17.57
C LEU A 28 -44.55 -22.17 16.62
N ARG A 29 -45.79 -21.98 17.11
CA ARG A 29 -47.01 -22.17 16.32
C ARG A 29 -47.03 -21.28 15.07
N LEU A 30 -46.55 -20.05 15.20
CA LEU A 30 -46.49 -19.12 14.08
C LEU A 30 -45.45 -19.56 13.04
N THR A 31 -44.31 -20.08 13.48
CA THR A 31 -43.28 -20.67 12.61
C THR A 31 -43.82 -21.85 11.81
N GLU A 32 -44.46 -22.82 12.48
CA GLU A 32 -45.06 -24.00 11.84
C GLU A 32 -46.13 -23.62 10.81
N SER A 33 -47.01 -22.69 11.19
CA SER A 33 -48.09 -22.23 10.32
C SER A 33 -47.57 -21.44 9.12
N LEU A 34 -46.48 -20.66 9.27
CA LEU A 34 -45.84 -19.96 8.16
C LEU A 34 -45.18 -20.94 7.19
N LEU A 35 -44.44 -21.93 7.70
CA LEU A 35 -43.79 -22.93 6.86
C LEU A 35 -44.83 -23.76 6.09
N SER A 36 -45.89 -24.22 6.77
CA SER A 36 -46.99 -24.97 6.15
C SER A 36 -47.68 -24.16 5.04
N ALA A 37 -47.89 -22.86 5.26
CA ALA A 37 -48.49 -21.98 4.26
C ALA A 37 -47.56 -21.69 3.07
N ILE A 38 -46.24 -21.67 3.28
CA ILE A 38 -45.27 -21.55 2.19
C ILE A 38 -45.21 -22.86 1.38
N GLU A 39 -45.22 -24.00 2.05
CA GLU A 39 -45.24 -25.32 1.41
C GLU A 39 -46.49 -25.53 0.55
N ALA A 40 -47.65 -25.10 1.05
CA ALA A 40 -48.91 -25.11 0.31
C ALA A 40 -49.04 -23.97 -0.73
N GLU A 41 -47.97 -23.22 -0.99
CA GLU A 41 -47.91 -22.06 -1.90
C GLU A 41 -48.93 -20.94 -1.59
N ALA A 42 -49.52 -20.95 -0.40
CA ALA A 42 -50.45 -19.92 0.07
C ALA A 42 -49.74 -18.62 0.42
N LEU A 43 -48.44 -18.67 0.76
CA LEU A 43 -47.62 -17.50 1.06
C LEU A 43 -46.29 -17.54 0.29
N PRO A 44 -45.78 -16.39 -0.19
CA PRO A 44 -44.49 -16.35 -0.86
C PRO A 44 -43.34 -16.59 0.14
N PRO A 45 -42.30 -17.36 -0.25
CA PRO A 45 -41.13 -17.63 0.61
C PRO A 45 -40.38 -16.37 1.10
N THR A 46 -40.53 -15.24 0.39
CA THR A 46 -39.89 -13.96 0.72
C THR A 46 -40.27 -13.41 2.09
N LEU A 47 -41.46 -13.76 2.60
CA LEU A 47 -41.91 -13.37 3.94
C LEU A 47 -41.07 -13.97 5.06
N TRP A 48 -40.41 -15.10 4.80
CA TRP A 48 -39.63 -15.82 5.80
C TRP A 48 -38.49 -14.99 6.37
N TYR A 49 -37.79 -14.21 5.53
CA TYR A 49 -36.71 -13.36 6.01
C TYR A 49 -37.21 -12.27 6.97
N THR A 50 -38.38 -11.68 6.68
CA THR A 50 -39.02 -10.70 7.56
C THR A 50 -39.45 -11.35 8.88
N TRP A 51 -40.02 -12.56 8.80
CA TRP A 51 -40.37 -13.36 9.98
C TRP A 51 -39.16 -13.59 10.89
N LEU A 52 -38.05 -14.11 10.36
CA LEU A 52 -36.81 -14.36 11.12
C LEU A 52 -36.26 -13.10 11.80
N ASN A 53 -36.47 -11.92 11.21
CA ASN A 53 -36.06 -10.66 11.81
C ASN A 53 -37.02 -10.16 12.89
N ALA A 54 -38.31 -10.42 12.73
CA ALA A 54 -39.33 -10.04 13.70
C ALA A 54 -39.32 -10.94 14.94
N SER A 55 -39.21 -12.26 14.77
CA SER A 55 -39.21 -13.23 15.86
C SER A 55 -37.91 -13.18 16.67
N GLY A 56 -36.78 -13.08 15.97
CA GLY A 56 -35.47 -13.22 16.59
C GLY A 56 -35.25 -14.58 17.25
N ASP A 57 -36.09 -15.57 17.00
CA ASP A 57 -36.05 -16.87 17.68
C ASP A 57 -35.09 -17.85 16.97
N CYS A 58 -34.29 -18.57 17.76
CA CYS A 58 -33.32 -19.52 17.22
C CYS A 58 -33.97 -20.81 16.71
N GLN A 59 -35.09 -21.22 17.31
CA GLN A 59 -35.85 -22.40 16.85
C GLN A 59 -36.47 -22.15 15.49
N ALA A 60 -36.99 -20.94 15.23
CA ALA A 60 -37.46 -20.54 13.91
C ALA A 60 -36.36 -20.62 12.83
N ILE A 61 -35.11 -20.26 13.16
CA ILE A 61 -33.98 -20.40 12.22
C ILE A 61 -33.80 -21.88 11.85
N PHE A 62 -33.77 -22.76 12.86
CA PHE A 62 -33.60 -24.20 12.66
C PHE A 62 -34.74 -24.81 11.85
N ALA A 63 -35.99 -24.49 12.16
CA ALA A 63 -37.15 -24.96 11.39
C ALA A 63 -37.05 -24.59 9.90
N GLY A 64 -36.53 -23.41 9.58
CA GLY A 64 -36.30 -22.99 8.20
C GLY A 64 -35.09 -23.67 7.52
N LEU A 65 -34.12 -24.16 8.29
CA LEU A 65 -33.00 -24.96 7.77
C LEU A 65 -33.41 -26.41 7.51
N ASP A 66 -34.19 -27.00 8.42
CA ASP A 66 -34.58 -28.41 8.39
C ASP A 66 -35.60 -28.74 7.28
N GLN A 67 -36.45 -27.77 6.92
CA GLN A 67 -37.47 -28.01 5.91
C GLN A 67 -36.90 -28.32 4.50
N PRO A 68 -37.54 -29.26 3.76
CA PRO A 68 -37.03 -29.71 2.45
C PRO A 68 -37.54 -28.91 1.25
N PHE A 69 -38.69 -28.24 1.36
CA PHE A 69 -39.46 -27.75 0.20
C PHE A 69 -39.01 -26.41 -0.40
N SER A 70 -38.37 -25.51 0.36
CA SER A 70 -38.01 -24.16 -0.12
C SER A 70 -36.53 -23.83 0.05
N GLN A 71 -35.82 -23.68 -1.08
CA GLN A 71 -34.44 -23.19 -1.06
C GLN A 71 -34.35 -21.76 -0.52
N TYR A 72 -35.29 -20.88 -0.86
CA TYR A 72 -35.27 -19.49 -0.40
C TYR A 72 -35.35 -19.38 1.14
N VAL A 73 -36.21 -20.19 1.76
CA VAL A 73 -36.35 -20.28 3.22
C VAL A 73 -35.02 -20.74 3.84
N ARG A 74 -34.40 -21.81 3.32
CA ARG A 74 -33.08 -22.27 3.79
C ARG A 74 -32.02 -21.17 3.67
N ARG A 75 -31.90 -20.51 2.52
CA ARG A 75 -30.91 -19.44 2.30
C ARG A 75 -31.08 -18.27 3.28
N SER A 76 -32.33 -17.88 3.52
CA SER A 76 -32.68 -16.84 4.49
C SER A 76 -32.33 -17.25 5.92
N SER A 77 -32.61 -18.51 6.29
CA SER A 77 -32.22 -19.09 7.56
C SER A 77 -30.69 -19.18 7.72
N ILE A 78 -29.93 -19.59 6.71
CA ILE A 78 -28.45 -19.60 6.74
C ILE A 78 -27.91 -18.18 6.98
N THR A 79 -28.48 -17.19 6.29
CA THR A 79 -28.07 -15.79 6.45
C THR A 79 -28.42 -15.26 7.83
N LYS A 80 -29.59 -15.63 8.39
CA LYS A 80 -29.94 -15.25 9.75
C LYS A 80 -29.06 -15.95 10.77
N PHE A 81 -28.81 -17.25 10.59
CA PHE A 81 -27.94 -18.05 11.43
C PHE A 81 -26.55 -17.42 11.52
N SER A 82 -25.92 -17.07 10.39
CA SER A 82 -24.60 -16.43 10.42
C SER A 82 -24.59 -15.06 11.10
N LYS A 83 -25.68 -14.29 11.03
CA LYS A 83 -25.83 -13.04 11.80
C LYS A 83 -25.89 -13.32 13.31
N VAL A 84 -26.67 -14.32 13.73
CA VAL A 84 -26.76 -14.72 15.16
C VAL A 84 -25.44 -15.33 15.64
N PHE A 85 -24.74 -16.06 14.78
CA PHE A 85 -23.42 -16.64 15.02
C PHE A 85 -22.34 -15.58 15.29
N ARG A 86 -22.53 -14.34 14.80
CA ARG A 86 -21.67 -13.18 15.11
C ARG A 86 -22.05 -12.45 16.40
N SER A 87 -23.09 -12.88 17.10
CA SER A 87 -23.68 -12.18 18.25
C SER A 87 -23.46 -12.94 19.56
N ASN A 88 -23.83 -12.32 20.68
CA ASN A 88 -23.78 -12.96 22.00
C ASN A 88 -24.73 -14.19 22.12
N ARG A 89 -25.70 -14.32 21.20
CA ARG A 89 -26.66 -15.42 21.13
C ARG A 89 -26.16 -16.63 20.32
N LEU A 90 -24.87 -16.64 19.96
CA LEU A 90 -24.21 -17.76 19.28
C LEU A 90 -24.56 -19.12 19.90
N GLY A 91 -24.41 -19.26 21.22
CA GLY A 91 -24.65 -20.54 21.91
C GLY A 91 -26.11 -20.99 21.85
N GLU A 92 -27.06 -20.05 21.90
CA GLU A 92 -28.49 -20.34 21.76
C GLU A 92 -28.80 -20.88 20.36
N ALA A 93 -28.28 -20.21 19.32
CA ALA A 93 -28.47 -20.66 17.94
C ALA A 93 -27.79 -22.00 17.65
N TRP A 94 -26.58 -22.21 18.18
CA TRP A 94 -25.84 -23.46 18.02
C TRP A 94 -26.54 -24.63 18.72
N ASN A 95 -27.04 -24.41 19.93
CA ASN A 95 -27.78 -25.43 20.67
C ASN A 95 -29.15 -25.71 20.04
N ALA A 96 -29.82 -24.70 19.48
CA ALA A 96 -31.12 -24.86 18.82
C ALA A 96 -31.06 -25.82 17.63
N ILE A 97 -29.97 -25.83 16.87
CA ILE A 97 -29.77 -26.79 15.77
C ILE A 97 -29.30 -28.17 16.26
N GLY A 98 -28.95 -28.33 17.54
CA GLY A 98 -28.42 -29.58 18.11
C GLY A 98 -26.89 -29.66 18.13
N GLY A 99 -26.21 -28.51 18.17
CA GLY A 99 -24.76 -28.41 18.15
C GLY A 99 -24.14 -28.88 16.84
N THR A 100 -22.87 -29.28 16.88
CA THR A 100 -22.14 -29.79 15.72
C THR A 100 -22.84 -30.98 15.06
N PRO A 101 -23.31 -32.03 15.78
CA PRO A 101 -24.01 -33.16 15.17
C PRO A 101 -25.27 -32.74 14.41
N GLY A 102 -26.00 -31.76 14.95
CA GLY A 102 -27.19 -31.20 14.31
C GLY A 102 -26.88 -30.45 13.01
N VAL A 103 -25.80 -29.66 12.98
CA VAL A 103 -25.33 -28.98 11.77
C VAL A 103 -24.90 -29.99 10.71
N ILE A 104 -24.17 -31.04 11.09
CA ILE A 104 -23.75 -32.09 10.16
C ILE A 104 -24.96 -32.80 9.56
N ARG A 105 -25.94 -33.15 10.39
CA ARG A 105 -27.20 -33.75 9.93
C ARG A 105 -27.93 -32.82 8.96
N PHE A 106 -27.94 -31.52 9.19
CA PHE A 106 -28.48 -30.57 8.21
C PHE A 106 -27.69 -30.62 6.90
N LEU A 107 -26.37 -30.51 6.96
CA LEU A 107 -25.51 -30.43 5.77
C LEU A 107 -25.56 -31.70 4.90
N SER A 108 -25.75 -32.87 5.49
CA SER A 108 -25.85 -34.14 4.75
C SER A 108 -27.09 -34.26 3.89
N HIS A 109 -28.20 -33.63 4.29
CA HIS A 109 -29.45 -33.60 3.53
C HIS A 109 -29.58 -32.33 2.67
N ALA A 110 -28.82 -31.29 2.98
CA ALA A 110 -28.83 -30.02 2.24
C ALA A 110 -28.27 -30.18 0.83
N SER A 111 -28.68 -29.32 -0.12
CA SER A 111 -28.07 -29.29 -1.45
C SER A 111 -26.61 -28.83 -1.41
N VAL A 112 -25.79 -29.17 -2.41
CA VAL A 112 -24.39 -28.67 -2.52
C VAL A 112 -24.33 -27.15 -2.47
N ALA A 113 -25.30 -26.47 -3.09
CA ALA A 113 -25.41 -25.01 -3.06
C ALA A 113 -25.66 -24.47 -1.64
N ASP A 114 -26.50 -25.15 -0.87
CA ASP A 114 -26.80 -24.79 0.52
C ASP A 114 -25.61 -25.07 1.44
N VAL A 115 -24.88 -26.18 1.24
CA VAL A 115 -23.61 -26.48 1.94
C VAL A 115 -22.60 -25.38 1.70
N LYS A 116 -22.32 -25.04 0.43
CA LYS A 116 -21.41 -23.96 0.04
C LYS A 116 -21.81 -22.64 0.69
N GLN A 117 -23.11 -22.30 0.65
CA GLN A 117 -23.61 -21.08 1.25
C GLN A 117 -23.46 -21.07 2.77
N PHE A 118 -23.73 -22.19 3.44
CA PHE A 118 -23.57 -22.32 4.89
C PHE A 118 -22.12 -22.14 5.31
N CYS A 119 -21.20 -22.91 4.71
CA CYS A 119 -19.76 -22.83 5.02
C CYS A 119 -19.23 -21.40 4.80
N ARG A 120 -19.56 -20.78 3.66
CA ARG A 120 -19.19 -19.38 3.40
C ARG A 120 -19.82 -18.41 4.40
N ALA A 121 -21.08 -18.60 4.77
CA ALA A 121 -21.75 -17.74 5.72
C ALA A 121 -21.07 -17.77 7.10
N ILE A 122 -20.66 -18.95 7.57
CA ILE A 122 -19.88 -19.10 8.81
C ILE A 122 -18.46 -18.56 8.65
N GLY A 123 -17.75 -18.84 7.55
CA GLY A 123 -16.42 -18.30 7.29
C GLY A 123 -16.34 -16.78 7.33
N THR A 124 -17.40 -16.08 6.91
CA THR A 124 -17.44 -14.60 6.96
C THR A 124 -17.64 -14.01 8.37
N THR A 125 -17.69 -14.83 9.42
CA THR A 125 -17.98 -14.38 10.79
C THR A 125 -16.74 -13.93 11.57
N THR A 126 -15.54 -14.11 11.00
CA THR A 126 -14.23 -13.78 11.58
C THR A 126 -14.09 -12.37 12.12
N GLY A 127 -14.62 -11.38 11.42
CA GLY A 127 -14.49 -9.97 11.80
C GLY A 127 -15.27 -9.58 13.06
N SER A 128 -16.15 -10.43 13.60
CA SER A 128 -16.89 -10.10 14.81
C SER A 128 -16.06 -10.35 16.07
N LYS A 129 -16.01 -9.36 16.96
CA LYS A 129 -15.33 -9.46 18.28
C LYS A 129 -16.16 -10.20 19.33
N ALA A 130 -17.46 -10.37 19.11
CA ALA A 130 -18.34 -11.00 20.08
C ALA A 130 -18.04 -12.51 20.18
N ARG A 131 -17.76 -12.97 21.40
CA ARG A 131 -17.47 -14.38 21.77
C ARG A 131 -16.54 -15.08 20.77
N ASN A 132 -15.45 -14.43 20.38
CA ASN A 132 -14.53 -14.93 19.36
C ASN A 132 -14.04 -16.36 19.68
N ASP A 133 -13.63 -16.61 20.92
CA ASP A 133 -13.08 -17.90 21.33
C ASP A 133 -14.10 -19.04 21.18
N LEU A 134 -15.34 -18.83 21.65
CA LEU A 134 -16.41 -19.83 21.52
C LEU A 134 -16.80 -20.07 20.06
N ARG A 135 -16.78 -19.01 19.25
CA ARG A 135 -17.08 -19.10 17.83
C ARG A 135 -16.02 -19.90 17.08
N GLN A 136 -14.75 -19.63 17.36
CA GLN A 136 -13.62 -20.39 16.83
C GLN A 136 -13.71 -21.85 17.25
N GLN A 137 -14.03 -22.12 18.52
CA GLN A 137 -14.24 -23.48 19.02
C GLN A 137 -15.32 -24.23 18.23
N TYR A 138 -16.51 -23.64 18.02
CA TYR A 138 -17.57 -24.29 17.25
C TYR A 138 -17.22 -24.45 15.77
N ALA A 139 -16.53 -23.48 15.17
CA ALA A 139 -16.06 -23.59 13.79
C ALA A 139 -14.98 -24.67 13.63
N ASP A 140 -14.06 -24.78 14.59
CA ASP A 140 -13.03 -25.82 14.66
C ASP A 140 -13.65 -27.20 14.78
N GLU A 141 -14.55 -27.37 15.76
CA GLU A 141 -15.25 -28.63 16.00
C GLU A 141 -16.03 -29.07 14.75
N LEU A 142 -16.78 -28.15 14.13
CA LEU A 142 -17.51 -28.43 12.89
C LEU A 142 -16.57 -28.80 11.74
N TYR A 143 -15.48 -28.06 11.55
CA TYR A 143 -14.55 -28.30 10.46
C TYR A 143 -13.85 -29.66 10.61
N ASP A 144 -13.31 -29.96 11.79
CA ASP A 144 -12.67 -31.23 12.09
C ASP A 144 -13.63 -32.39 11.86
N ALA A 145 -14.87 -32.25 12.33
CA ALA A 145 -15.92 -33.24 12.18
C ALA A 145 -16.25 -33.48 10.69
N LEU A 146 -16.47 -32.43 9.90
CA LEU A 146 -16.76 -32.54 8.46
C LEU A 146 -15.60 -33.15 7.66
N CYS A 147 -14.35 -32.91 8.06
CA CYS A 147 -13.17 -33.43 7.37
C CYS A 147 -12.85 -34.89 7.70
N GLN A 148 -13.12 -35.34 8.94
CA GLN A 148 -12.84 -36.71 9.35
C GLN A 148 -13.81 -37.72 8.74
N GLN A 149 -15.00 -37.29 8.30
CA GLN A 149 -16.05 -38.14 7.72
C GLN A 149 -16.48 -39.35 8.58
N ASP A 150 -16.00 -39.46 9.83
CA ASP A 150 -16.28 -40.57 10.74
C ASP A 150 -16.98 -40.06 12.01
N ILE A 151 -18.22 -39.59 11.84
CA ILE A 151 -19.03 -39.13 12.96
C ILE A 151 -20.14 -40.14 13.21
N GLN A 152 -20.17 -40.65 14.43
CA GLN A 152 -21.33 -41.38 14.93
C GLN A 152 -22.43 -40.38 15.28
N VAL A 153 -23.50 -40.38 14.48
CA VAL A 153 -24.71 -39.63 14.76
C VAL A 153 -25.72 -40.59 15.41
N PRO A 154 -26.57 -40.15 16.35
CA PRO A 154 -27.68 -40.98 16.84
C PRO A 154 -28.53 -41.45 15.65
N GLY A 155 -28.45 -42.76 15.31
CA GLY A 155 -29.09 -43.35 14.14
C GLY A 155 -28.16 -43.93 13.06
N GLY A 156 -26.83 -43.79 13.17
CA GLY A 156 -25.88 -44.47 12.29
C GLY A 156 -24.64 -43.63 11.91
N ARG A 157 -23.78 -44.20 11.05
CA ARG A 157 -22.66 -43.49 10.42
C ARG A 157 -23.17 -42.69 9.22
N LEU A 158 -22.89 -41.40 9.22
CA LEU A 158 -23.35 -40.49 8.19
C LEU A 158 -22.21 -40.23 7.20
N LEU A 159 -22.09 -41.10 6.20
CA LEU A 159 -21.07 -41.01 5.15
C LEU A 159 -21.60 -40.14 4.00
N ASP A 160 -21.22 -38.87 3.98
CA ASP A 160 -21.49 -38.00 2.84
C ASP A 160 -20.48 -38.29 1.71
N GLN A 161 -20.95 -38.95 0.65
CA GLN A 161 -20.10 -39.32 -0.48
C GLN A 161 -19.81 -38.16 -1.44
N ARG A 162 -20.44 -37.00 -1.25
CA ARG A 162 -20.26 -35.85 -2.14
C ARG A 162 -18.86 -35.25 -1.95
N PRO A 163 -18.19 -34.78 -3.02
CA PRO A 163 -16.87 -34.16 -2.92
C PRO A 163 -16.96 -32.73 -2.36
N LEU A 164 -17.33 -32.58 -1.09
CA LEU A 164 -17.62 -31.29 -0.44
C LEU A 164 -16.42 -30.65 0.26
N LEU A 165 -15.27 -31.32 0.28
CA LEU A 165 -14.08 -30.89 1.01
C LEU A 165 -13.66 -29.46 0.63
N GLU A 166 -13.75 -29.10 -0.66
CA GLU A 166 -13.43 -27.75 -1.13
C GLU A 166 -14.34 -26.68 -0.49
N TYR A 167 -15.63 -26.97 -0.33
CA TYR A 167 -16.58 -26.05 0.29
C TYR A 167 -16.40 -25.95 1.80
N TYR A 168 -15.98 -27.03 2.46
CA TYR A 168 -15.70 -26.99 3.90
C TYR A 168 -14.54 -26.05 4.22
N ARG A 169 -13.61 -25.84 3.28
CA ARG A 169 -12.52 -24.86 3.44
C ARG A 169 -13.02 -23.41 3.57
N ASP A 170 -14.23 -23.11 3.11
CA ASP A 170 -14.84 -21.80 3.36
C ASP A 170 -15.09 -21.55 4.86
N LEU A 171 -15.03 -22.56 5.73
CA LEU A 171 -15.10 -22.42 7.19
C LEU A 171 -13.78 -21.93 7.81
N LEU A 172 -12.63 -22.22 7.18
CA LEU A 172 -11.30 -21.98 7.73
C LEU A 172 -11.05 -20.56 8.26
N PRO A 173 -11.57 -19.48 7.63
CA PRO A 173 -11.41 -18.17 8.21
C PRO A 173 -11.97 -18.12 9.65
N ALA A 174 -13.14 -18.73 9.91
CA ALA A 174 -13.81 -18.72 11.21
C ALA A 174 -13.22 -19.68 12.25
N CYS A 175 -12.43 -20.66 11.80
CA CYS A 175 -11.66 -21.56 12.66
C CYS A 175 -10.55 -20.82 13.42
N SER A 176 -9.89 -21.48 14.37
CA SER A 176 -8.65 -20.99 14.96
C SER A 176 -7.47 -21.09 13.99
N ALA A 177 -6.41 -20.34 14.29
CA ALA A 177 -5.17 -20.41 13.52
C ALA A 177 -4.59 -21.83 13.54
N SER A 178 -4.60 -22.51 14.71
CA SER A 178 -4.10 -23.87 14.89
C SER A 178 -4.80 -24.88 13.99
N SER A 179 -6.14 -24.82 13.89
CA SER A 179 -6.91 -25.70 12.99
C SER A 179 -6.63 -25.42 11.52
N THR A 180 -6.55 -24.13 11.15
CA THR A 180 -6.19 -23.71 9.79
C THR A 180 -4.83 -24.27 9.37
N LEU A 181 -3.88 -24.35 10.30
CA LEU A 181 -2.55 -24.91 10.05
C LEU A 181 -2.51 -26.42 10.07
N ARG A 182 -3.36 -27.07 10.89
CA ARG A 182 -3.48 -28.52 10.85
C ARG A 182 -3.92 -28.97 9.46
N CYS A 183 -4.87 -28.25 8.86
CA CYS A 183 -5.28 -28.45 7.48
C CYS A 183 -4.11 -28.29 6.48
N LEU A 184 -3.11 -27.45 6.79
CA LEU A 184 -1.91 -27.33 5.97
C LEU A 184 -0.91 -28.47 6.18
N LYS A 185 -0.72 -28.91 7.43
CA LYS A 185 0.26 -29.93 7.80
C LYS A 185 -0.13 -31.35 7.40
N THR A 186 -1.42 -31.64 7.27
CA THR A 186 -1.89 -32.95 6.77
C THR A 186 -1.66 -33.15 5.27
N ARG A 187 -1.11 -32.14 4.58
CA ARG A 187 -0.71 -32.21 3.17
C ARG A 187 0.77 -32.56 3.03
N LYS A 188 1.16 -33.12 1.88
CA LYS A 188 2.59 -33.31 1.55
C LYS A 188 3.33 -31.98 1.78
N PRO A 189 4.53 -31.99 2.40
CA PRO A 189 5.29 -30.78 2.74
C PRO A 189 5.51 -29.80 1.58
N ASP A 190 5.48 -30.31 0.35
CA ASP A 190 5.79 -29.57 -0.87
C ASP A 190 4.53 -29.11 -1.66
N ALA A 191 3.33 -29.29 -1.10
CA ALA A 191 2.10 -28.86 -1.78
C ALA A 191 1.95 -27.33 -1.67
N PRO A 192 1.78 -26.60 -2.80
CA PRO A 192 1.70 -25.14 -2.79
C PRO A 192 0.51 -24.62 -1.96
N ILE A 193 0.70 -23.43 -1.37
CA ILE A 193 -0.28 -22.73 -0.51
C ILE A 193 -1.51 -22.23 -1.31
N ASP A 194 -1.49 -22.38 -2.64
CA ASP A 194 -2.54 -21.99 -3.59
C ASP A 194 -3.96 -22.50 -3.23
N ASP A 195 -4.09 -23.49 -2.34
CA ASP A 195 -5.37 -24.04 -1.88
C ASP A 195 -6.04 -23.31 -0.71
N ILE A 196 -5.34 -22.42 0.01
CA ILE A 196 -5.98 -21.64 1.08
C ILE A 196 -6.62 -20.40 0.50
N SER A 197 -7.89 -20.18 0.82
CA SER A 197 -8.53 -18.92 0.46
C SER A 197 -7.79 -17.73 1.08
N GLU A 198 -7.56 -16.68 0.30
CA GLU A 198 -6.98 -15.41 0.78
C GLU A 198 -7.71 -14.87 2.01
N LYS A 199 -9.01 -15.19 2.15
CA LYS A 199 -9.84 -14.83 3.31
C LYS A 199 -9.37 -15.49 4.61
N ALA A 200 -8.95 -16.76 4.55
CA ALA A 200 -8.43 -17.45 5.73
C ALA A 200 -7.05 -16.91 6.13
N ILE A 201 -6.22 -16.59 5.13
CA ILE A 201 -4.92 -15.94 5.36
C ILE A 201 -5.14 -14.55 5.99
N ALA A 202 -6.09 -13.76 5.46
CA ALA A 202 -6.43 -12.45 5.99
C ALA A 202 -6.98 -12.53 7.43
N ALA A 203 -7.84 -13.51 7.73
CA ALA A 203 -8.39 -13.72 9.06
C ALA A 203 -7.33 -14.04 10.11
N HIS A 204 -6.30 -14.81 9.72
CA HIS A 204 -5.24 -15.28 10.62
C HIS A 204 -3.88 -14.64 10.29
N CYS A 205 -3.88 -13.41 9.79
CA CYS A 205 -2.70 -12.80 9.19
C CYS A 205 -1.49 -12.70 10.14
N HIS A 206 -1.72 -12.47 11.44
CA HIS A 206 -0.65 -12.44 12.45
C HIS A 206 0.11 -13.77 12.48
N TYR A 207 -0.61 -14.90 12.50
CA TYR A 207 0.00 -16.21 12.53
C TYR A 207 0.79 -16.49 11.25
N PHE A 208 0.19 -16.20 10.09
CA PHE A 208 0.88 -16.41 8.81
C PHE A 208 2.11 -15.54 8.65
N ARG A 209 2.12 -14.32 9.23
CA ARG A 209 3.30 -13.46 9.29
C ARG A 209 4.41 -14.05 10.14
N ASP A 210 4.09 -14.52 11.35
CA ASP A 210 5.08 -15.14 12.24
C ASP A 210 5.66 -16.41 11.61
N ARG A 211 4.81 -17.23 10.99
CA ARG A 211 5.27 -18.40 10.23
C ARG A 211 6.13 -18.01 9.03
N CYS A 212 5.73 -16.99 8.27
CA CYS A 212 6.48 -16.51 7.13
C CYS A 212 7.87 -16.02 7.56
N LEU A 213 7.97 -15.26 8.66
CA LEU A 213 9.25 -14.85 9.23
C LEU A 213 10.12 -16.05 9.64
N ALA A 214 9.55 -17.04 10.34
CA ALA A 214 10.27 -18.25 10.70
C ALA A 214 10.77 -19.02 9.46
N MET A 215 9.97 -19.12 8.39
CA MET A 215 10.38 -19.72 7.12
C MET A 215 11.49 -18.91 6.44
N LEU A 216 11.42 -17.58 6.51
CA LEU A 216 12.45 -16.71 5.96
C LEU A 216 13.79 -16.85 6.69
N GLU A 217 13.79 -17.17 7.99
CA GLU A 217 15.02 -17.39 8.76
C GLU A 217 15.76 -18.69 8.37
N HIS A 218 15.06 -19.69 7.83
CA HIS A 218 15.65 -20.95 7.40
C HIS A 218 16.07 -20.89 5.92
N ALA A 219 17.39 -20.85 5.68
CA ALA A 219 17.97 -20.72 4.34
C ALA A 219 17.56 -21.84 3.35
N SER A 220 17.28 -23.04 3.85
CA SER A 220 16.90 -24.22 3.04
C SER A 220 15.44 -24.25 2.59
N ILE A 221 14.57 -23.40 3.14
CA ILE A 221 13.13 -23.40 2.82
C ILE A 221 12.86 -22.45 1.66
N GLU A 222 12.27 -22.94 0.58
CA GLU A 222 11.87 -22.09 -0.55
C GLU A 222 10.88 -21.00 -0.13
N ILE A 223 11.07 -19.77 -0.64
CA ILE A 223 10.23 -18.64 -0.30
C ILE A 223 8.99 -18.65 -1.17
N ASP A 224 7.81 -18.77 -0.54
CA ASP A 224 6.54 -18.59 -1.23
C ASP A 224 6.30 -17.08 -1.51
N ALA A 225 6.69 -16.64 -2.71
CA ALA A 225 6.57 -15.26 -3.16
C ALA A 225 5.12 -14.78 -3.20
N LYS A 226 4.16 -15.66 -3.53
CA LYS A 226 2.73 -15.32 -3.58
C LYS A 226 2.21 -15.04 -2.18
N LEU A 227 2.50 -15.94 -1.22
CA LEU A 227 2.12 -15.76 0.18
C LEU A 227 2.77 -14.50 0.76
N LEU A 228 4.07 -14.29 0.51
CA LEU A 228 4.78 -13.10 0.99
C LEU A 228 4.12 -11.81 0.46
N THR A 229 3.85 -11.75 -0.84
CA THR A 229 3.18 -10.60 -1.47
C THR A 229 1.80 -10.35 -0.86
N LEU A 230 1.01 -11.41 -0.68
CA LEU A 230 -0.30 -11.32 -0.03
C LEU A 230 -0.17 -10.76 1.39
N LEU A 231 0.71 -11.31 2.23
CA LEU A 231 0.90 -10.88 3.62
C LEU A 231 1.40 -9.44 3.76
N LEU A 232 2.23 -8.98 2.80
CA LEU A 232 2.70 -7.59 2.73
C LEU A 232 1.60 -6.62 2.29
N SER A 233 0.66 -7.07 1.44
CA SER A 233 -0.47 -6.26 0.98
C SER A 233 -1.61 -6.12 1.99
N LEU A 234 -1.76 -7.11 2.89
CA LEU A 234 -2.80 -7.13 3.91
C LEU A 234 -2.57 -6.04 4.96
N LYS A 235 -3.48 -5.06 5.05
CA LYS A 235 -3.42 -4.00 6.06
C LYS A 235 -3.85 -4.53 7.42
N SER A 236 -3.15 -4.11 8.48
CA SER A 236 -3.55 -4.37 9.85
C SER A 236 -4.06 -3.10 10.52
N ASN A 237 -5.13 -3.23 11.30
CA ASN A 237 -5.58 -2.19 12.22
C ASN A 237 -4.95 -2.35 13.61
N GLU A 238 -4.26 -3.47 13.85
CA GLU A 238 -3.57 -3.73 15.11
C GLU A 238 -2.26 -2.94 15.16
N VAL A 239 -2.00 -2.33 16.30
CA VAL A 239 -0.80 -1.56 16.57
C VAL A 239 0.01 -2.30 17.63
N ALA A 240 1.30 -2.43 17.41
CA ALA A 240 2.24 -2.99 18.39
C ALA A 240 3.39 -2.01 18.65
N HIS A 241 4.01 -2.16 19.81
CA HIS A 241 5.22 -1.41 20.16
C HIS A 241 6.43 -2.08 19.52
N TYR A 242 7.21 -1.31 18.77
CA TYR A 242 8.43 -1.77 18.13
C TYR A 242 9.49 -0.67 18.23
N ASN A 243 10.58 -0.96 18.94
CA ASN A 243 11.71 -0.04 19.17
C ASN A 243 11.30 1.36 19.62
N GLY A 244 10.36 1.42 20.57
CA GLY A 244 9.85 2.67 21.13
C GLY A 244 8.75 3.35 20.30
N GLU A 245 8.40 2.82 19.13
CA GLU A 245 7.36 3.36 18.25
C GLU A 245 6.08 2.52 18.29
N GLN A 246 4.92 3.18 18.17
CA GLN A 246 3.64 2.51 17.96
C GLN A 246 3.34 2.40 16.46
N LEU A 247 3.47 1.17 15.93
CA LEU A 247 3.36 0.90 14.50
C LEU A 247 2.33 -0.17 14.19
N PRO A 248 1.63 -0.09 13.04
CA PRO A 248 0.79 -1.17 12.56
C PRO A 248 1.58 -2.46 12.41
N THR A 249 0.97 -3.60 12.75
CA THR A 249 1.67 -4.90 12.68
C THR A 249 2.12 -5.28 11.27
N ASP A 250 1.48 -4.77 10.22
CA ASP A 250 1.91 -4.94 8.82
C ASP A 250 3.17 -4.14 8.46
N VAL A 251 3.43 -3.01 9.13
CA VAL A 251 4.67 -2.24 8.96
C VAL A 251 5.81 -2.93 9.70
N ILE A 252 5.57 -3.39 10.92
CA ILE A 252 6.55 -4.15 11.72
C ILE A 252 6.94 -5.43 10.97
N PHE A 253 5.95 -6.15 10.44
CA PHE A 253 6.20 -7.33 9.61
C PHE A 253 7.08 -7.01 8.40
N ALA A 254 6.76 -5.97 7.63
CA ALA A 254 7.56 -5.58 6.47
C ALA A 254 9.02 -5.24 6.83
N ILE A 255 9.26 -4.55 7.95
CA ILE A 255 10.62 -4.25 8.41
C ILE A 255 11.37 -5.54 8.80
N ARG A 256 10.70 -6.43 9.54
CA ARG A 256 11.29 -7.73 9.91
C ARG A 256 11.61 -8.58 8.68
N VAL A 257 10.71 -8.63 7.69
CA VAL A 257 10.98 -9.30 6.41
C VAL A 257 12.24 -8.72 5.78
N LEU A 258 12.36 -7.39 5.69
CA LEU A 258 13.54 -6.74 5.11
C LEU A 258 14.82 -7.05 5.88
N GLN A 259 14.77 -7.06 7.22
CA GLN A 259 15.88 -7.44 8.11
C GLN A 259 16.28 -8.91 7.97
N THR A 260 15.31 -9.82 7.80
CA THR A 260 15.60 -11.24 7.63
C THR A 260 16.17 -11.51 6.23
N LEU A 261 15.60 -10.89 5.19
CA LEU A 261 16.10 -11.00 3.81
C LEU A 261 17.49 -10.38 3.65
N SER A 262 17.80 -9.31 4.39
CA SER A 262 19.16 -8.73 4.38
C SER A 262 20.21 -9.66 4.98
N ARG A 263 19.80 -10.62 5.84
CA ARG A 263 20.68 -11.63 6.45
C ARG A 263 20.81 -12.91 5.64
N ARG A 264 19.82 -13.21 4.81
CA ARG A 264 19.71 -14.45 4.03
C ARG A 264 20.40 -14.35 2.67
N GLU A 265 21.05 -15.42 2.24
CA GLU A 265 21.43 -15.62 0.84
C GLU A 265 20.20 -16.11 0.07
N ILE A 266 19.76 -15.35 -0.93
CA ILE A 266 18.60 -15.68 -1.76
C ILE A 266 19.14 -16.31 -3.05
N PRO A 267 18.79 -17.57 -3.36
CA PRO A 267 19.10 -18.14 -4.66
C PRO A 267 18.51 -17.27 -5.77
N GLN A 268 19.32 -16.94 -6.78
CA GLN A 268 18.98 -16.00 -7.88
C GLN A 268 17.69 -16.35 -8.64
N SER A 269 17.11 -17.53 -8.46
CA SER A 269 16.00 -18.05 -9.27
C SER A 269 14.58 -17.70 -8.82
N ASN A 270 14.35 -17.31 -7.55
CA ASN A 270 12.96 -17.34 -7.02
C ASN A 270 12.36 -15.98 -6.65
N LEU A 271 13.18 -14.95 -6.40
CA LEU A 271 12.73 -13.60 -6.07
C LEU A 271 13.73 -12.61 -6.67
N ASP A 272 13.35 -11.95 -7.75
CA ASP A 272 14.14 -10.86 -8.30
C ASP A 272 14.11 -9.65 -7.35
N SER A 273 15.25 -8.97 -7.22
CA SER A 273 15.37 -7.80 -6.34
C SER A 273 14.38 -6.68 -6.71
N ASN A 274 13.97 -6.60 -7.97
CA ASN A 274 12.95 -5.68 -8.45
C ASN A 274 11.56 -6.00 -7.89
N THR A 275 11.15 -7.28 -7.85
CA THR A 275 9.90 -7.67 -7.19
C THR A 275 9.94 -7.29 -5.73
N ILE A 276 11.00 -7.60 -4.98
CA ILE A 276 11.11 -7.22 -3.57
C ILE A 276 11.02 -5.70 -3.39
N HIS A 277 11.69 -4.90 -4.21
CA HIS A 277 11.54 -3.44 -4.11
C HIS A 277 10.09 -3.00 -4.30
N SER A 278 9.39 -3.54 -5.30
CA SER A 278 8.01 -3.19 -5.62
C SER A 278 6.97 -3.66 -4.60
N ILE A 279 7.13 -4.86 -4.03
CA ILE A 279 6.16 -5.45 -3.07
C ILE A 279 6.46 -5.07 -1.62
N LEU A 280 7.72 -4.82 -1.28
CA LEU A 280 8.18 -4.61 0.10
C LEU A 280 8.65 -3.18 0.34
N ALA A 281 9.75 -2.77 -0.29
CA ALA A 281 10.44 -1.53 0.07
C ALA A 281 9.59 -0.30 -0.25
N SER A 282 9.11 -0.16 -1.49
CA SER A 282 8.33 1.01 -1.90
C SER A 282 7.02 1.16 -1.10
N PRO A 283 6.19 0.10 -0.91
CA PRO A 283 5.02 0.18 -0.04
C PRO A 283 5.34 0.46 1.43
N LEU A 284 6.45 -0.06 1.96
CA LEU A 284 6.91 0.23 3.31
C LEU A 284 7.24 1.73 3.47
N PHE A 285 8.14 2.27 2.65
CA PHE A 285 8.56 3.66 2.77
C PHE A 285 7.42 4.65 2.46
N LYS A 286 6.50 4.29 1.55
CA LYS A 286 5.26 5.05 1.32
C LYS A 286 4.39 5.14 2.59
N ARG A 287 4.27 4.04 3.35
CA ARG A 287 3.55 4.01 4.64
C ARG A 287 4.27 4.80 5.73
N LEU A 288 5.60 4.75 5.76
CA LEU A 288 6.42 5.46 6.75
C LEU A 288 6.48 6.97 6.51
N ARG A 289 6.41 7.43 5.26
CA ARG A 289 6.52 8.84 4.84
C ARG A 289 5.64 9.81 5.63
N TRP A 290 4.41 9.39 5.94
CA TRP A 290 3.42 10.25 6.59
C TRP A 290 3.44 10.16 8.11
N ARG A 291 4.35 9.37 8.70
CA ARG A 291 4.42 9.13 10.14
C ARG A 291 5.48 10.02 10.80
N LYS A 292 5.14 10.48 12.02
CA LYS A 292 6.12 10.98 12.98
C LYS A 292 6.84 9.75 13.55
N LEU A 293 8.14 9.69 13.36
CA LEU A 293 8.99 8.56 13.70
C LEU A 293 10.25 9.14 14.34
N SER A 294 10.77 8.50 15.37
CA SER A 294 12.09 8.82 15.92
C SER A 294 13.18 8.63 14.87
N THR A 295 14.26 9.40 15.00
CA THR A 295 15.43 9.31 14.15
C THR A 295 16.10 7.93 14.26
N ASN A 296 16.10 7.33 15.45
CA ASN A 296 16.61 5.97 15.68
C ASN A 296 15.87 4.91 14.86
N PHE A 297 14.53 4.96 14.84
CA PHE A 297 13.75 4.04 14.01
C PHE A 297 13.99 4.27 12.52
N VAL A 298 14.10 5.54 12.09
CA VAL A 298 14.42 5.86 10.70
C VAL A 298 15.78 5.26 10.30
N LYS A 299 16.81 5.40 11.16
CA LYS A 299 18.14 4.81 10.93
C LYS A 299 18.06 3.29 10.77
N GLU A 300 17.30 2.61 11.61
CA GLU A 300 17.14 1.16 11.54
C GLU A 300 16.46 0.71 10.24
N ALA A 301 15.35 1.37 9.85
CA ALA A 301 14.64 1.04 8.61
C ALA A 301 15.53 1.25 7.37
N ILE A 302 16.35 2.31 7.38
CA ILE A 302 17.32 2.60 6.33
C ILE A 302 18.43 1.54 6.32
N ALA A 303 19.03 1.24 7.47
CA ALA A 303 20.09 0.24 7.57
C ALA A 303 19.62 -1.15 7.10
N ALA A 304 18.39 -1.54 7.43
CA ALA A 304 17.80 -2.78 6.93
C ALA A 304 17.68 -2.79 5.40
N TYR A 305 17.23 -1.68 4.82
CA TYR A 305 17.11 -1.52 3.36
C TYR A 305 18.47 -1.48 2.66
N SER A 306 19.44 -0.76 3.21
CA SER A 306 20.81 -0.70 2.69
C SER A 306 21.47 -2.07 2.72
N ALA A 307 21.42 -2.76 3.87
CA ALA A 307 21.97 -4.11 4.01
C ALA A 307 21.35 -5.10 3.01
N TYR A 308 20.03 -5.02 2.80
CA TYR A 308 19.36 -5.83 1.78
C TYR A 308 19.88 -5.51 0.37
N SER A 309 19.98 -4.23 0.03
CA SER A 309 20.39 -3.77 -1.30
C SER A 309 21.84 -4.11 -1.63
N ILE A 310 22.74 -4.03 -0.65
CA ILE A 310 24.16 -4.42 -0.80
C ILE A 310 24.28 -5.91 -1.07
N ARG A 311 23.51 -6.73 -0.35
CA ARG A 311 23.60 -8.19 -0.44
C ARG A 311 22.96 -8.77 -1.69
N HIS A 312 21.91 -8.12 -2.20
CA HIS A 312 21.13 -8.61 -3.35
C HIS A 312 21.24 -7.65 -4.53
N PRO A 313 22.43 -7.51 -5.15
CA PRO A 313 22.66 -6.61 -6.28
C PRO A 313 21.80 -7.03 -7.47
N GLY A 314 21.16 -6.05 -8.12
CA GLY A 314 20.13 -6.28 -9.16
C GLY A 314 18.93 -5.34 -9.06
N THR A 315 18.90 -4.48 -8.05
CA THR A 315 17.93 -3.38 -7.91
C THR A 315 18.28 -2.21 -8.83
N GLU A 316 18.04 -2.34 -10.14
CA GLU A 316 18.10 -1.20 -11.08
C GLU A 316 17.23 -0.02 -10.62
N GLN A 317 16.23 -0.28 -9.75
CA GLN A 317 15.35 0.73 -9.15
C GLN A 317 16.01 1.66 -8.12
N ILE A 318 17.16 1.32 -7.51
CA ILE A 318 17.89 2.32 -6.71
C ILE A 318 18.39 3.43 -7.60
N GLY A 319 18.72 3.07 -8.84
CA GLY A 319 19.20 4.03 -9.79
C GLY A 319 18.16 5.07 -10.14
N ASN A 320 16.90 4.68 -10.32
CA ASN A 320 15.85 5.65 -10.59
C ASN A 320 15.45 6.45 -9.33
N LEU A 321 16.25 7.47 -9.01
CA LEU A 321 16.07 8.38 -7.87
C LEU A 321 14.68 9.04 -7.85
N GLN A 322 14.08 9.25 -9.03
CA GLN A 322 12.77 9.87 -9.17
C GLN A 322 11.63 8.95 -8.70
N GLN A 323 11.80 7.64 -8.87
CA GLN A 323 10.75 6.64 -8.58
C GLN A 323 11.02 5.86 -7.29
N ASN A 324 12.19 6.06 -6.67
CA ASN A 324 12.55 5.32 -5.48
C ASN A 324 11.96 5.97 -4.21
N MET A 325 10.88 5.37 -3.71
CA MET A 325 10.20 5.82 -2.49
C MET A 325 11.09 5.80 -1.25
N ALA A 326 12.12 4.93 -1.21
CA ALA A 326 13.09 4.90 -0.11
C ALA A 326 13.99 6.15 -0.16
N VAL A 327 14.58 6.45 -1.33
CA VAL A 327 15.40 7.66 -1.52
C VAL A 327 14.59 8.92 -1.19
N GLU A 328 13.34 9.00 -1.67
CA GLU A 328 12.46 10.13 -1.35
C GLU A 328 12.18 10.26 0.15
N PHE A 329 11.84 9.14 0.81
CA PHE A 329 11.59 9.12 2.25
C PHE A 329 12.81 9.63 3.02
N ILE A 330 14.00 9.16 2.66
CA ILE A 330 15.26 9.44 3.35
C ILE A 330 15.68 10.89 3.14
N ALA A 331 15.67 11.38 1.90
CA ALA A 331 15.99 12.78 1.59
C ALA A 331 15.07 13.74 2.36
N ARG A 332 13.76 13.48 2.39
CA ARG A 332 12.78 14.29 3.14
C ARG A 332 13.03 14.27 4.65
N LYS A 333 13.38 13.11 5.23
CA LYS A 333 13.69 12.98 6.67
C LYS A 333 15.02 13.64 7.02
N TRP A 334 16.04 13.43 6.20
CA TRP A 334 17.35 14.08 6.31
C TRP A 334 17.23 15.61 6.28
N SER A 335 16.39 16.17 5.40
CA SER A 335 16.16 17.63 5.34
C SER A 335 15.70 18.24 6.67
N ARG A 336 15.08 17.45 7.56
CA ARG A 336 14.60 17.88 8.88
C ARG A 336 15.57 17.56 10.02
N HIS A 337 16.40 16.54 9.84
CA HIS A 337 17.33 16.02 10.84
C HIS A 337 18.70 15.74 10.19
N SER A 338 19.32 16.78 9.61
CA SER A 338 20.51 16.62 8.76
C SER A 338 21.65 15.95 9.50
N ASP A 339 21.88 16.37 10.74
CA ASP A 339 23.08 15.99 11.49
C ASP A 339 23.00 14.52 11.95
N GLU A 340 21.79 14.04 12.21
CA GLU A 340 21.55 12.66 12.65
C GLU A 340 21.45 11.66 11.49
N LEU A 341 20.97 12.09 10.32
CA LEU A 341 20.65 11.19 9.20
C LEU A 341 21.60 11.33 8.01
N GLN A 342 22.64 12.17 8.09
CA GLN A 342 23.59 12.36 6.98
C GLN A 342 24.28 11.05 6.60
N SER A 343 24.74 10.27 7.57
CA SER A 343 25.39 8.97 7.30
C SER A 343 24.44 8.00 6.56
N CYS A 344 23.17 7.96 6.96
CA CYS A 344 22.15 7.14 6.30
C CYS A 344 21.85 7.58 4.87
N LEU A 345 21.81 8.89 4.63
CA LEU A 345 21.65 9.42 3.27
C LEU A 345 22.85 9.05 2.39
N VAL A 346 24.07 9.25 2.89
CA VAL A 346 25.31 8.90 2.19
C VAL A 346 25.35 7.40 1.84
N GLU A 347 25.00 6.54 2.79
CA GLU A 347 24.94 5.10 2.58
C GLU A 347 24.03 4.73 1.41
N ILE A 348 22.86 5.39 1.31
CA ILE A 348 21.88 5.12 0.25
C ILE A 348 22.32 5.69 -1.09
N LEU A 349 22.93 6.88 -1.12
CA LEU A 349 23.48 7.46 -2.35
C LEU A 349 24.60 6.57 -2.91
N ALA A 350 25.38 5.92 -2.03
CA ALA A 350 26.43 4.97 -2.41
C ALA A 350 25.90 3.66 -3.03
N LEU A 351 24.59 3.38 -2.92
CA LEU A 351 23.97 2.20 -3.55
C LEU A 351 23.61 2.42 -5.02
N VAL A 352 23.75 3.64 -5.55
CA VAL A 352 23.47 3.94 -6.95
C VAL A 352 24.48 3.19 -7.85
N PRO A 353 24.03 2.38 -8.82
CA PRO A 353 24.96 1.59 -9.64
C PRO A 353 25.93 2.47 -10.45
N ASN A 354 27.21 2.05 -10.52
CA ASN A 354 28.22 2.70 -11.37
C ASN A 354 27.85 2.73 -12.86
N THR A 355 27.05 1.78 -13.32
CA THR A 355 26.61 1.67 -14.72
C THR A 355 25.53 2.69 -15.08
N GLN A 356 24.95 3.37 -14.10
CA GLN A 356 23.87 4.29 -14.35
C GLN A 356 24.38 5.63 -14.86
N VAL A 357 23.73 6.11 -15.93
CA VAL A 357 23.86 7.50 -16.36
C VAL A 357 23.00 8.37 -15.45
N THR A 358 23.64 9.10 -14.55
CA THR A 358 22.98 10.16 -13.78
C THR A 358 22.78 11.36 -14.71
N ALA A 359 21.54 11.80 -14.86
CA ALA A 359 21.19 12.97 -15.66
C ALA A 359 20.77 14.14 -14.75
N ALA A 360 20.82 15.37 -15.29
CA ALA A 360 20.54 16.58 -14.51
C ALA A 360 19.11 16.58 -13.93
N ASP A 361 18.13 16.05 -14.66
CA ASP A 361 16.74 15.91 -14.24
C ASP A 361 16.55 14.99 -13.03
N GLN A 362 17.40 13.96 -12.87
CA GLN A 362 17.39 13.09 -11.70
C GLN A 362 17.90 13.83 -10.46
N ILE A 363 18.94 14.66 -10.61
CA ILE A 363 19.44 15.52 -9.55
C ILE A 363 18.39 16.57 -9.18
N GLU A 364 17.77 17.24 -10.15
CA GLU A 364 16.69 18.21 -9.91
C GLU A 364 15.54 17.59 -9.12
N ALA A 365 15.08 16.40 -9.52
CA ALA A 365 14.04 15.70 -8.80
C ALA A 365 14.43 15.36 -7.36
N LEU A 366 15.69 14.98 -7.11
CA LEU A 366 16.21 14.76 -5.77
C LEU A 366 16.24 16.06 -4.93
N LEU A 367 16.70 17.17 -5.52
CA LEU A 367 16.71 18.49 -4.87
C LEU A 367 15.30 19.00 -4.55
N ALA A 368 14.29 18.62 -5.35
CA ALA A 368 12.90 18.99 -5.11
C ALA A 368 12.34 18.42 -3.81
N LEU A 369 12.95 17.35 -3.26
CA LEU A 369 12.47 16.63 -2.07
C LEU A 369 12.80 17.33 -0.75
N VAL A 370 13.73 18.30 -0.78
CA VAL A 370 14.26 18.96 0.42
C VAL A 370 14.01 20.46 0.43
N SER A 371 14.10 21.08 1.61
CA SER A 371 13.96 22.53 1.75
C SER A 371 15.07 23.28 1.02
N ARG A 372 14.78 24.49 0.51
CA ARG A 372 15.72 25.29 -0.29
C ARG A 372 17.09 25.47 0.38
N SER A 373 17.11 25.69 1.69
CA SER A 373 18.32 25.83 2.51
C SER A 373 19.19 24.58 2.62
N LYS A 374 18.70 23.40 2.21
CA LYS A 374 19.42 22.13 2.26
C LYS A 374 19.78 21.59 0.89
N ARG A 375 19.34 22.23 -0.19
CA ARG A 375 19.53 21.74 -1.57
C ARG A 375 21.00 21.75 -1.99
N PHE A 376 21.76 22.79 -1.65
CA PHE A 376 23.18 22.81 -1.98
C PHE A 376 23.95 21.71 -1.24
N GLN A 377 23.68 21.52 0.06
CA GLN A 377 24.26 20.42 0.83
C GLN A 377 23.89 19.05 0.23
N LEU A 378 22.63 18.85 -0.20
CA LEU A 378 22.21 17.62 -0.86
C LEU A 378 22.90 17.41 -2.21
N LEU A 379 23.05 18.48 -3.01
CA LEU A 379 23.76 18.44 -4.29
C LEU A 379 25.22 18.02 -4.07
N ALA A 380 25.90 18.61 -3.10
CA ALA A 380 27.27 18.25 -2.74
C ALA A 380 27.38 16.77 -2.34
N LEU A 381 26.49 16.30 -1.46
CA LEU A 381 26.46 14.89 -1.05
C LEU A 381 26.18 13.95 -2.23
N ALA A 382 25.23 14.29 -3.10
CA ALA A 382 24.91 13.49 -4.27
C ALA A 382 26.11 13.40 -5.23
N MET A 383 26.75 14.52 -5.54
CA MET A 383 27.94 14.55 -6.40
C MET A 383 29.11 13.75 -5.81
N GLN A 384 29.33 13.87 -4.50
CA GLN A 384 30.46 13.25 -3.83
C GLN A 384 30.29 11.74 -3.62
N TYR A 385 29.08 11.28 -3.26
CA TYR A 385 28.87 9.91 -2.79
C TYR A 385 28.13 9.01 -3.77
N MET A 386 27.53 9.54 -4.83
CA MET A 386 26.99 8.70 -5.91
C MET A 386 28.15 8.08 -6.71
N PRO A 387 28.22 6.76 -6.83
CA PRO A 387 29.28 6.08 -7.56
C PRO A 387 29.48 6.53 -9.03
N PRO A 388 28.44 6.83 -9.83
CA PRO A 388 28.64 7.36 -11.19
C PRO A 388 29.18 8.80 -11.25
N LEU A 389 29.31 9.49 -10.11
CA LEU A 389 29.86 10.85 -10.04
C LEU A 389 31.20 10.87 -9.32
N GLN A 390 31.20 10.63 -8.01
CA GLN A 390 32.40 10.74 -7.16
C GLN A 390 33.17 12.05 -7.38
N LEU A 391 32.43 13.16 -7.51
CA LEU A 391 32.95 14.50 -7.78
C LEU A 391 32.80 15.40 -6.56
N ASP A 392 33.84 16.16 -6.21
CA ASP A 392 33.75 17.24 -5.23
C ASP A 392 33.29 18.54 -5.92
N ILE A 393 32.08 19.00 -5.60
CA ILE A 393 31.54 20.27 -6.13
C ILE A 393 32.39 21.50 -5.74
N HIS A 394 33.22 21.37 -4.71
CA HIS A 394 34.16 22.41 -4.28
C HIS A 394 35.48 22.40 -5.08
N SER A 395 35.74 21.38 -5.89
CA SER A 395 36.88 21.28 -6.80
C SER A 395 36.53 21.84 -8.20
N ASP A 396 37.31 22.80 -8.69
CA ASP A 396 37.15 23.35 -10.05
C ASP A 396 37.43 22.29 -11.14
N ALA A 397 38.31 21.32 -10.87
CA ALA A 397 38.61 20.21 -11.77
C ALA A 397 37.41 19.27 -11.91
N ASP A 398 36.79 18.92 -10.79
CA ASP A 398 35.66 17.99 -10.74
C ASP A 398 34.39 18.64 -11.31
N LEU A 399 34.19 19.93 -11.04
CA LEU A 399 33.10 20.72 -11.61
C LEU A 399 33.17 20.74 -13.14
N ARG A 400 34.37 20.77 -13.73
CA ARG A 400 34.59 20.64 -15.18
C ARG A 400 34.29 19.24 -15.68
N ALA A 401 34.58 18.21 -14.88
CA ALA A 401 34.45 16.80 -15.23
C ALA A 401 33.01 16.26 -15.20
N VAL A 402 32.03 17.07 -14.74
CA VAL A 402 30.61 16.67 -14.71
C VAL A 402 30.13 16.23 -16.10
N PRO A 403 29.61 15.00 -16.25
CA PRO A 403 29.38 14.37 -17.56
C PRO A 403 28.15 14.92 -18.29
N TRP A 404 27.26 15.64 -17.62
CA TRP A 404 26.05 16.20 -18.21
C TRP A 404 26.15 17.70 -18.52
N LEU A 405 25.17 18.18 -19.30
CA LEU A 405 24.89 19.60 -19.45
C LEU A 405 24.13 20.08 -18.23
N TRP A 406 24.58 21.18 -17.64
CA TRP A 406 23.89 21.77 -16.51
C TRP A 406 22.54 22.31 -16.99
N SER A 407 21.56 22.31 -16.09
CA SER A 407 20.26 22.93 -16.30
C SER A 407 20.18 24.21 -15.47
N THR A 408 19.58 25.26 -16.02
CA THR A 408 19.31 26.50 -15.28
C THR A 408 18.46 26.22 -14.05
N HIS A 409 17.58 25.21 -14.13
CA HIS A 409 16.67 24.86 -13.04
C HIS A 409 17.42 24.42 -11.78
N VAL A 410 18.54 23.68 -11.91
CA VAL A 410 19.37 23.30 -10.75
C VAL A 410 19.77 24.53 -9.94
N PHE A 411 20.23 25.60 -10.58
CA PHE A 411 20.64 26.84 -9.91
C PHE A 411 19.46 27.63 -9.35
N GLU A 412 18.34 27.67 -10.07
CA GLU A 412 17.10 28.31 -9.61
C GLU A 412 16.56 27.64 -8.33
N MET A 413 16.77 26.34 -8.20
CA MET A 413 16.40 25.58 -7.02
C MET A 413 17.28 25.90 -5.80
N LEU A 414 18.53 26.33 -5.97
CA LEU A 414 19.44 26.69 -4.88
C LEU A 414 19.10 28.07 -4.28
N SER A 415 19.67 28.40 -3.12
CA SER A 415 19.63 29.77 -2.62
C SER A 415 20.55 30.66 -3.50
N LYS A 416 20.23 31.94 -3.67
CA LYS A 416 21.07 32.84 -4.49
C LYS A 416 22.52 32.92 -3.98
N VAL A 417 22.69 32.84 -2.66
CA VAL A 417 23.99 32.88 -1.97
C VAL A 417 24.88 31.70 -2.38
N GLU A 418 24.30 30.53 -2.63
CA GLU A 418 25.03 29.33 -3.05
C GLU A 418 25.08 29.20 -4.58
N ALA A 419 23.98 29.57 -5.26
CA ALA A 419 23.84 29.44 -6.70
C ALA A 419 24.81 30.33 -7.47
N GLN A 420 24.96 31.60 -7.07
CA GLN A 420 25.78 32.56 -7.79
C GLN A 420 27.27 32.17 -7.78
N PRO A 421 27.92 31.91 -6.63
CA PRO A 421 29.35 31.53 -6.63
C PRO A 421 29.60 30.20 -7.33
N LEU A 422 28.68 29.23 -7.20
CA LEU A 422 28.79 27.96 -7.92
C LEU A 422 28.73 28.19 -9.44
N PHE A 423 27.79 29.02 -9.90
CA PHE A 423 27.62 29.30 -11.32
C PHE A 423 28.79 30.08 -11.90
N GLU A 424 29.31 31.10 -11.20
CA GLU A 424 30.51 31.85 -11.61
C GLU A 424 31.72 30.92 -11.78
N ARG A 425 31.94 30.01 -10.82
CA ARG A 425 32.98 28.98 -10.91
C ARG A 425 32.75 28.04 -12.10
N LEU A 426 31.52 27.59 -12.31
CA LEU A 426 31.18 26.72 -13.43
C LEU A 426 31.47 27.38 -14.78
N VAL A 427 31.06 28.62 -14.99
CA VAL A 427 31.30 29.38 -16.23
C VAL A 427 32.80 29.55 -16.49
N LYS A 428 33.59 29.78 -15.44
CA LYS A 428 35.05 29.88 -15.54
C LYS A 428 35.69 28.58 -16.02
N VAL A 429 35.20 27.42 -15.56
CA VAL A 429 35.78 26.13 -15.92
C VAL A 429 35.17 25.49 -17.17
N LYS A 430 33.92 25.85 -17.50
CA LYS A 430 33.12 25.36 -18.62
C LYS A 430 32.33 26.54 -19.23
N PRO A 431 32.89 27.23 -20.25
CA PRO A 431 32.30 28.46 -20.81
C PRO A 431 30.89 28.30 -21.38
N ASP A 432 30.53 27.11 -21.84
CA ASP A 432 29.17 26.75 -22.26
C ASP A 432 28.61 25.61 -21.38
N PRO A 433 28.09 25.94 -20.19
CA PRO A 433 27.60 24.92 -19.25
C PRO A 433 26.27 24.29 -19.68
N PHE A 434 25.50 24.96 -20.54
CA PHE A 434 24.14 24.57 -20.94
C PHE A 434 24.08 23.87 -22.31
N GLY A 435 25.16 23.94 -23.09
CA GLY A 435 25.31 23.25 -24.37
C GLY A 435 24.71 24.01 -25.56
N PRO A 436 24.84 23.44 -26.78
CA PRO A 436 24.49 24.12 -28.03
C PRO A 436 22.99 24.43 -28.13
N PHE A 437 22.68 25.58 -28.69
CA PHE A 437 21.33 26.13 -28.76
C PHE A 437 20.48 25.52 -29.89
N VAL A 438 19.22 25.18 -29.60
CA VAL A 438 18.26 24.66 -30.60
C VAL A 438 17.28 25.74 -31.09
N ALA A 439 17.00 26.79 -30.29
CA ALA A 439 16.07 27.87 -30.63
C ALA A 439 16.53 29.26 -30.12
N GLN A 440 16.17 30.35 -30.83
CA GLN A 440 16.65 31.71 -30.55
C GLN A 440 16.12 32.34 -29.24
N ILE A 441 14.92 32.00 -28.78
CA ILE A 441 14.37 32.61 -27.55
C ILE A 441 14.98 31.96 -26.29
N ASP A 442 15.25 30.65 -26.34
CA ASP A 442 15.92 29.93 -25.26
C ASP A 442 17.39 30.32 -25.11
N GLN A 443 17.98 30.95 -26.14
CA GLN A 443 19.38 31.43 -26.11
C GLN A 443 19.61 32.48 -25.03
N ILE A 444 18.65 33.38 -24.77
CA ILE A 444 18.86 34.46 -23.79
C ILE A 444 18.88 33.89 -22.37
N HIS A 445 17.93 33.02 -22.03
CA HIS A 445 17.85 32.42 -20.68
C HIS A 445 19.03 31.49 -20.37
N ARG A 446 19.65 30.92 -21.40
CA ARG A 446 20.83 30.07 -21.30
C ARG A 446 22.14 30.82 -21.56
N ASP A 447 22.13 32.12 -21.81
CA ASP A 447 23.37 32.90 -21.88
C ASP A 447 23.95 33.02 -20.46
N PRO A 448 25.22 32.62 -20.23
CA PRO A 448 25.79 32.67 -18.90
C PRO A 448 25.82 34.07 -18.27
N ALA A 449 26.06 35.12 -19.05
CA ALA A 449 26.06 36.48 -18.54
C ALA A 449 24.64 36.90 -18.13
N TYR A 450 23.62 36.61 -18.95
CA TYR A 450 22.23 36.88 -18.57
C TYR A 450 21.81 36.09 -17.33
N PHE A 451 22.09 34.79 -17.30
CA PHE A 451 21.68 33.93 -16.20
C PHE A 451 22.35 34.33 -14.88
N LEU A 452 23.62 34.72 -14.91
CA LEU A 452 24.32 35.24 -13.74
C LEU A 452 23.60 36.46 -13.13
N LEU A 453 23.09 37.39 -13.95
CA LEU A 453 22.31 38.54 -13.48
C LEU A 453 21.05 38.11 -12.72
N THR A 454 20.40 37.03 -13.16
CA THR A 454 19.20 36.50 -12.48
C THR A 454 19.52 35.89 -11.11
N LEU A 455 20.73 35.36 -10.94
CA LEU A 455 21.21 34.77 -9.70
C LEU A 455 21.73 35.82 -8.70
N THR A 456 22.13 37.01 -9.16
CA THR A 456 22.64 38.08 -8.30
C THR A 456 21.63 38.46 -7.20
N ALA A 457 22.08 38.39 -5.95
CA ALA A 457 21.24 38.70 -4.77
C ALA A 457 21.20 40.19 -4.43
N SER A 458 22.34 40.87 -4.55
CA SER A 458 22.51 42.30 -4.22
C SER A 458 21.92 43.17 -5.33
N GLU A 459 20.98 44.05 -4.99
CA GLU A 459 20.35 44.95 -5.97
C GLU A 459 21.35 45.96 -6.56
N SER A 460 22.31 46.45 -5.77
CA SER A 460 23.36 47.35 -6.26
C SER A 460 24.30 46.67 -7.23
N ASP A 461 24.71 45.43 -6.93
CA ASP A 461 25.58 44.66 -7.83
C ASP A 461 24.82 44.25 -9.09
N LYS A 462 23.56 43.83 -8.94
CA LYS A 462 22.70 43.47 -10.07
C LYS A 462 22.51 44.65 -11.01
N LEU A 463 22.23 45.85 -10.48
CA LEU A 463 22.09 47.06 -11.28
C LEU A 463 23.38 47.37 -12.04
N ARG A 464 24.53 47.35 -11.34
CA ARG A 464 25.84 47.60 -11.95
C ARG A 464 26.15 46.59 -13.07
N MET A 465 26.00 45.30 -12.79
CA MET A 465 26.25 44.24 -13.76
C MET A 465 25.28 44.32 -14.95
N CYS A 466 24.00 44.65 -14.71
CA CYS A 466 23.04 44.84 -15.79
C CYS A 466 23.45 45.99 -16.71
N THR A 467 23.86 47.14 -16.17
CA THR A 467 24.33 48.28 -16.96
C THR A 467 25.55 47.90 -17.81
N GLU A 468 26.53 47.20 -17.23
CA GLU A 468 27.72 46.74 -17.96
C GLU A 468 27.36 45.80 -19.13
N VAL A 469 26.49 44.80 -18.88
CA VAL A 469 26.05 43.86 -19.91
C VAL A 469 25.20 44.57 -20.97
N ILE A 470 24.32 45.48 -20.59
CA ILE A 470 23.46 46.26 -21.50
C ILE A 470 24.31 47.05 -22.49
N GLU A 471 25.32 47.78 -22.02
CA GLU A 471 26.18 48.59 -22.89
C GLU A 471 26.99 47.72 -23.86
N GLN A 472 27.50 46.58 -23.39
CA GLN A 472 28.16 45.60 -24.25
C GLN A 472 27.22 45.07 -25.34
N ARG A 473 25.99 44.68 -24.98
CA ARG A 473 25.01 44.11 -25.92
C ARG A 473 24.38 45.15 -26.87
N LYS A 474 24.23 46.41 -26.45
CA LYS A 474 23.88 47.53 -27.34
C LYS A 474 24.90 47.67 -28.47
N ALA A 475 26.19 47.56 -28.17
CA ALA A 475 27.23 47.59 -29.20
C ALA A 475 27.11 46.42 -30.20
N HIS A 476 26.66 45.23 -29.75
CA HIS A 476 26.35 44.12 -30.66
C HIS A 476 25.13 44.39 -31.52
N ALA A 477 24.06 44.96 -30.96
CA ALA A 477 22.87 45.36 -31.72
C ALA A 477 23.21 46.36 -32.83
N SER A 478 24.00 47.39 -32.52
CA SER A 478 24.42 48.41 -33.50
C SER A 478 25.31 47.85 -34.61
N LYS A 479 26.08 46.80 -34.34
CA LYS A 479 26.95 46.14 -35.32
C LYS A 479 26.25 45.06 -36.16
N ALA A 480 25.05 44.61 -35.76
CA ALA A 480 24.34 43.53 -36.43
C ALA A 480 23.75 43.99 -37.77
N ARG A 481 24.10 43.27 -38.84
CA ARG A 481 23.72 43.62 -40.23
C ARG A 481 22.29 43.21 -40.56
N LYS A 482 21.84 42.06 -40.05
CA LYS A 482 20.51 41.50 -40.35
C LYS A 482 19.48 41.94 -39.31
N GLN A 483 18.25 42.19 -39.77
CA GLN A 483 17.15 42.59 -38.89
C GLN A 483 16.83 41.57 -37.77
N PRO A 484 16.83 40.24 -38.01
CA PRO A 484 16.60 39.26 -36.94
C PRO A 484 17.66 39.30 -35.84
N GLU A 485 18.94 39.46 -36.21
CA GLU A 485 20.05 39.57 -35.25
C GLU A 485 19.94 40.85 -34.41
N ARG A 486 19.58 41.98 -35.03
CA ARG A 486 19.29 43.23 -34.29
C ARG A 486 18.14 43.05 -33.32
N CYS A 487 17.04 42.45 -33.77
CA CYS A 487 15.87 42.19 -32.94
C CYS A 487 16.23 41.30 -31.72
N PHE A 488 17.02 40.25 -31.93
CA PHE A 488 17.51 39.39 -30.86
C PHE A 488 18.31 40.17 -29.80
N TRP A 489 19.30 40.98 -30.21
CA TRP A 489 20.09 41.76 -29.26
C TRP A 489 19.25 42.81 -28.52
N VAL A 490 18.31 43.48 -29.20
CA VAL A 490 17.37 44.41 -28.54
C VAL A 490 16.53 43.70 -27.48
N GLN A 491 15.98 42.51 -27.79
CA GLN A 491 15.25 41.71 -26.80
C GLN A 491 16.14 41.30 -25.62
N TYR A 492 17.40 40.98 -25.88
CA TYR A 492 18.38 40.65 -24.84
C TYR A 492 18.59 41.84 -23.88
N VAL A 493 18.88 43.02 -24.42
CA VAL A 493 19.14 44.22 -23.60
C VAL A 493 17.91 44.60 -22.78
N LEU A 494 16.71 44.54 -23.37
CA LEU A 494 15.45 44.80 -22.66
C LEU A 494 15.22 43.82 -21.50
N ARG A 495 15.53 42.52 -21.70
CA ARG A 495 15.42 41.52 -20.64
C ARG A 495 16.43 41.78 -19.52
N CYS A 496 17.68 42.14 -19.82
CA CYS A 496 18.65 42.56 -18.80
C CYS A 496 18.13 43.76 -18.00
N ALA A 497 17.57 44.75 -18.68
CA ALA A 497 16.99 45.92 -18.02
C ALA A 497 15.81 45.54 -17.11
N THR A 498 14.96 44.58 -17.52
CA THR A 498 13.90 44.02 -16.65
C THR A 498 14.47 43.31 -15.44
N VAL A 499 15.51 42.48 -15.60
CA VAL A 499 16.16 41.75 -14.49
C VAL A 499 16.75 42.71 -13.44
N SER A 500 17.22 43.88 -13.87
CA SER A 500 17.76 44.91 -12.96
C SER A 500 16.74 45.45 -11.95
N GLY A 501 15.43 45.35 -12.24
CA GLY A 501 14.38 45.97 -11.44
C GLY A 501 14.34 47.51 -11.49
N SER A 502 15.23 48.16 -12.26
CA SER A 502 15.30 49.62 -12.38
C SER A 502 14.44 50.12 -13.54
N VAL A 503 13.39 50.87 -13.20
CA VAL A 503 12.52 51.55 -14.18
C VAL A 503 13.30 52.55 -15.03
N GLY A 504 14.28 53.24 -14.43
CA GLY A 504 15.14 54.18 -15.14
C GLY A 504 15.95 53.49 -16.23
N LEU A 505 16.66 52.42 -15.87
CA LEU A 505 17.48 51.66 -16.82
C LEU A 505 16.62 51.02 -17.94
N TYR A 506 15.42 50.56 -17.61
CA TYR A 506 14.48 50.05 -18.61
C TYR A 506 14.03 51.11 -19.60
N ARG A 507 13.69 52.32 -19.11
CA ARG A 507 13.30 53.45 -19.97
C ARG A 507 14.45 53.90 -20.87
N GLU A 508 15.65 54.02 -20.32
CA GLU A 508 16.87 54.37 -21.07
C GLU A 508 17.24 53.32 -22.14
N THR A 509 16.82 52.07 -21.93
CA THR A 509 17.06 50.99 -22.89
C THR A 509 16.03 50.97 -24.04
N LEU A 510 14.84 51.55 -23.83
CA LEU A 510 13.78 51.63 -24.85
C LEU A 510 14.02 52.78 -25.86
N CYS A 511 14.69 53.84 -25.41
CA CYS A 511 15.08 54.98 -26.23
C CYS A 511 16.34 54.66 -27.04
#